data_AF-A0AAW9X8E7-F1
#
_entry.id   AF-A0AAW9X8E7-F1
#
_cell.length_a   1.000
_cell.length_b   1.000
_cell.length_c   1.000
_cell.angle_alpha   90.00
_cell.angle_beta   90.00
_cell.angle_gamma   90.00
#
_symmetry.space_group_name_H-M   'P 1'
#
loop_
_entity.id
_entity.type
_entity.pdbx_description
1 polymer ?
#
loop_
_entity_poly.entity_id
_entity_poly.type
_entity_poly.pdbx_seq_one_letter_code
_entity_poly.pdbx_strand_id
1 'polypeptide(L)'
;MSTTVKPSADAAAIHNTREAVRSQPGLGNLTFQMKARSSGGLTVRTETGATIQNGVIDTSRVGKFSNIGDEPAGLLGTDTGMS
;
A
#
# COMPACT_ATOMS: atom_id res chain seq x y z
N MET A 1 -6.20 -1.63 33.46
CA MET A 1 -4.89 -2.11 32.96
C MET A 1 -4.92 -2.01 31.45
N SER A 2 -4.05 -1.19 30.84
CA SER A 2 -3.92 -1.14 29.38
C SER A 2 -2.84 -2.14 28.99
N THR A 3 -3.22 -3.27 28.41
CA THR A 3 -2.27 -4.21 27.81
C THR A 3 -1.87 -3.63 26.46
N THR A 4 -0.69 -3.01 26.39
CA THR A 4 -0.06 -2.70 25.11
C THR A 4 0.33 -4.02 24.46
N VAL A 5 -0.59 -4.58 23.68
CA VAL A 5 -0.31 -5.76 22.84
C VAL A 5 0.72 -5.31 21.81
N LYS A 6 1.92 -5.88 21.88
CA LYS A 6 2.95 -5.66 20.87
C LYS A 6 2.36 -6.14 19.54
N PRO A 7 2.41 -5.35 18.45
CA PRO A 7 1.90 -5.81 17.17
C PRO A 7 2.58 -7.13 16.80
N SER A 8 1.81 -8.20 16.73
CA SER A 8 2.29 -9.53 16.41
C SER A 8 1.50 -10.08 15.25
N ALA A 9 2.17 -10.77 14.34
CA ALA A 9 1.48 -11.58 13.36
C ALA A 9 0.77 -12.73 14.08
N ASP A 10 -0.50 -12.95 13.75
CA ASP A 10 -1.29 -14.05 14.29
C ASP A 10 -0.94 -15.35 13.55
N ALA A 11 -0.29 -16.27 14.25
CA ALA A 11 0.15 -17.55 13.69
C ALA A 11 -1.02 -18.42 13.20
N ALA A 12 -2.17 -18.39 13.89
CA ALA A 12 -3.35 -19.13 13.48
C ALA A 12 -3.96 -18.52 12.22
N ALA A 13 -4.04 -17.19 12.14
CA ALA A 13 -4.48 -16.50 10.93
C ALA A 13 -3.58 -16.82 9.73
N ILE A 14 -2.25 -16.79 9.90
CA ILE A 14 -1.29 -17.14 8.85
C ILE A 14 -1.48 -18.59 8.38
N HIS A 15 -1.63 -19.54 9.32
CA HIS A 15 -1.89 -20.94 8.99
C HIS A 15 -3.16 -21.09 8.14
N ASN A 16 -4.25 -20.45 8.57
CA ASN A 16 -5.53 -20.49 7.87
C ASN A 16 -5.45 -19.88 6.47
N THR A 17 -4.76 -18.73 6.32
CA THR A 17 -4.52 -18.12 5.00
C THR A 17 -3.72 -19.05 4.10
N ARG A 18 -2.69 -19.72 4.63
CA ARG A 18 -1.89 -20.69 3.85
C ARG A 18 -2.74 -21.88 3.38
N GLU A 19 -3.59 -22.43 4.23
CA GLU A 19 -4.48 -23.53 3.83
C GLU A 19 -5.53 -23.08 2.79
N ALA A 20 -6.06 -21.85 2.92
CA ALA A 20 -6.97 -21.27 1.91
C ALA A 20 -6.29 -21.07 0.54
N VAL A 21 -5.05 -20.59 0.52
CA VAL A 21 -4.28 -20.47 -0.74
C VAL A 21 -3.93 -21.85 -1.30
N ARG A 22 -3.65 -22.85 -0.47
CA ARG A 22 -3.42 -24.24 -0.92
C ARG A 22 -4.65 -24.82 -1.61
N SER A 23 -5.84 -24.61 -1.06
CA SER A 23 -7.09 -25.10 -1.66
C SER A 23 -7.53 -24.30 -2.88
N GLN A 24 -7.24 -22.99 -2.92
CA GLN A 24 -7.53 -22.11 -4.04
C GLN A 24 -6.31 -21.22 -4.36
N PRO A 25 -5.37 -21.69 -5.21
CA PRO A 25 -4.11 -20.99 -5.49
C PRO A 25 -4.26 -19.54 -5.95
N GLY A 26 -5.36 -19.23 -6.66
CA GLY A 26 -5.66 -17.87 -7.12
C GLY A 26 -5.80 -16.84 -6.00
N LEU A 27 -6.14 -17.25 -4.77
CA LEU A 27 -6.20 -16.35 -3.60
C LEU A 27 -4.84 -15.75 -3.23
N GLY A 28 -3.73 -16.37 -3.67
CA GLY A 28 -2.38 -15.84 -3.53
C GLY A 28 -2.02 -14.74 -4.55
N ASN A 29 -2.83 -14.55 -5.59
CA ASN A 29 -2.60 -13.51 -6.60
C ASN A 29 -3.15 -12.18 -6.09
N LEU A 30 -2.26 -11.20 -5.91
CA LEU A 30 -2.58 -9.88 -5.41
C LEU A 30 -1.90 -8.81 -6.26
N THR A 31 -2.70 -7.85 -6.76
CA THR A 31 -2.22 -6.68 -7.47
C THR A 31 -2.53 -5.44 -6.64
N PHE A 32 -1.49 -4.65 -6.36
CA PHE A 32 -1.64 -3.29 -5.85
C PHE A 32 -1.48 -2.31 -7.00
N GLN A 33 -2.36 -1.33 -7.08
CA GLN A 33 -2.24 -0.25 -8.04
C GLN A 33 -1.88 1.03 -7.31
N MET A 34 -1.12 1.89 -7.99
CA MET A 34 -0.80 3.24 -7.53
C MET A 34 -0.97 4.20 -8.69
N LYS A 35 -1.45 5.40 -8.40
CA LYS A 35 -1.61 6.48 -9.37
C LYS A 35 -0.66 7.60 -8.99
N ALA A 36 0.23 7.99 -9.89
CA ALA A 36 1.16 9.08 -9.68
C ALA A 36 0.82 10.26 -10.61
N ARG A 37 0.92 11.47 -10.08
CA ARG A 37 0.77 12.71 -10.83
C ARG A 37 1.94 13.63 -10.48
N SER A 38 2.66 14.11 -11.49
CA SER A 38 3.64 15.19 -11.30
C SER A 38 2.91 16.50 -10.96
N SER A 39 3.45 17.23 -9.99
CA SER A 39 2.97 18.56 -9.57
C SER A 39 3.74 19.69 -10.28
N GLY A 40 4.69 19.36 -11.16
CA GLY A 40 5.73 20.27 -11.64
C GLY A 40 7.05 20.10 -10.87
N GLY A 41 8.16 20.53 -11.47
CA GLY A 41 9.50 20.31 -10.91
C GLY A 41 9.79 18.82 -10.69
N LEU A 42 10.35 18.48 -9.52
CA LEU A 42 10.62 17.10 -9.09
C LEU A 42 9.54 16.54 -8.15
N THR A 43 8.47 17.28 -7.91
CA THR A 43 7.41 16.87 -7.00
C THR A 43 6.44 15.88 -7.66
N VAL A 44 6.13 14.80 -6.96
CA VAL A 44 5.14 13.79 -7.37
C VAL A 44 4.16 13.51 -6.26
N ARG A 45 2.86 13.52 -6.56
CA ARG A 45 1.83 13.01 -5.67
C ARG A 45 1.44 11.62 -6.12
N THR A 46 1.54 10.65 -5.22
CA THR A 46 1.16 9.26 -5.49
C THR A 46 0.05 8.83 -4.54
N GLU A 47 -0.95 8.12 -5.05
CA GLU A 47 -2.10 7.65 -4.30
C GLU A 47 -2.37 6.17 -4.56
N THR A 48 -2.94 5.48 -3.58
CA THR A 48 -3.37 4.10 -3.76
C THR A 48 -4.49 4.00 -4.80
N GLY A 49 -4.35 3.05 -5.72
CA GLY A 49 -5.40 2.63 -6.65
C GLY A 49 -6.22 1.46 -6.09
N ALA A 50 -6.97 0.80 -6.97
CA ALA A 50 -7.74 -0.38 -6.59
C ALA A 50 -6.80 -1.56 -6.31
N THR A 51 -7.16 -2.38 -5.33
CA THR A 51 -6.49 -3.67 -5.08
C THR A 51 -7.25 -4.76 -5.82
N ILE A 52 -6.55 -5.74 -6.38
CA ILE A 52 -7.18 -6.86 -7.07
C ILE A 52 -6.67 -8.15 -6.44
N GLN A 53 -7.55 -8.95 -5.86
CA GLN A 53 -7.21 -10.27 -5.33
C GLN A 53 -8.00 -11.33 -6.09
N ASN A 54 -7.32 -12.28 -6.71
CA ASN A 54 -7.96 -13.37 -7.46
C ASN A 54 -9.02 -12.86 -8.48
N GLY A 55 -8.73 -11.75 -9.16
CA GLY A 55 -9.66 -11.10 -10.11
C GLY A 55 -10.77 -10.25 -9.48
N VAL A 56 -10.95 -10.29 -8.16
CA VAL A 56 -11.91 -9.45 -7.44
C VAL A 56 -11.31 -8.08 -7.18
N ILE A 57 -11.97 -7.03 -7.68
CA ILE A 57 -11.52 -5.64 -7.56
C ILE A 57 -12.09 -5.02 -6.28
N ASP A 58 -11.21 -4.50 -5.43
CA ASP A 58 -11.52 -3.68 -4.27
C ASP A 58 -11.13 -2.22 -4.53
N THR A 59 -12.13 -1.34 -4.64
CA THR A 59 -11.95 0.11 -4.83
C THR A 59 -11.97 0.89 -3.53
N SER A 60 -12.20 0.26 -2.38
CA SER A 60 -12.28 0.93 -1.06
C SER A 60 -10.97 1.60 -0.63
N ARG A 61 -9.85 1.23 -1.28
CA ARG A 61 -8.53 1.81 -1.05
C ARG A 61 -8.15 2.90 -2.05
N VAL A 62 -8.95 3.17 -3.08
CA VAL A 62 -8.64 4.21 -4.07
C VAL A 62 -8.58 5.58 -3.37
N GLY A 63 -7.43 6.27 -3.49
CA GLY A 63 -7.19 7.58 -2.88
C GLY A 63 -7.07 7.57 -1.35
N LYS A 64 -7.18 6.39 -0.70
CA LYS A 64 -7.19 6.28 0.77
C LYS A 64 -5.84 6.63 1.40
N PHE A 65 -4.75 6.29 0.72
CA PHE A 65 -3.41 6.64 1.15
C PHE A 65 -2.73 7.43 0.04
N SER A 66 -2.01 8.46 0.43
CA SER A 66 -1.24 9.31 -0.46
C SER A 66 0.15 9.52 0.11
N ASN A 67 1.09 9.78 -0.78
CA ASN A 67 2.40 10.31 -0.45
C ASN A 67 2.76 11.41 -1.44
N ILE A 68 3.39 12.46 -0.95
CA ILE A 68 4.06 13.46 -1.77
C ILE A 68 5.56 13.18 -1.70
N GLY A 69 6.18 12.95 -2.85
CA GLY A 69 7.63 12.87 -3.01
C GLY A 69 8.17 14.17 -3.60
N ASP A 70 9.35 14.57 -3.15
CA ASP A 70 10.11 15.72 -3.64
C ASP A 70 11.59 15.54 -3.22
N GLU A 71 12.48 16.38 -3.74
CA GLU A 71 13.90 16.34 -3.42
C GLU A 71 14.38 17.57 -2.62
N PRO A 72 15.49 17.47 -1.88
CA PRO A 72 16.14 18.63 -1.29
C PRO A 72 16.56 19.67 -2.34
N ALA A 73 16.75 20.92 -1.93
CA ALA A 73 17.19 22.01 -2.82
C ALA A 73 18.53 21.71 -3.54
N GLY A 74 19.45 21.01 -2.87
CA GLY A 74 20.72 20.58 -3.45
C GLY A 74 20.58 19.57 -4.60
N LEU A 75 19.39 18.98 -4.76
CA LEU A 75 19.01 18.06 -5.81
C LEU A 75 17.88 18.62 -6.70
N LEU A 76 17.74 19.96 -6.76
CA LEU A 76 16.80 20.69 -7.61
C LEU A 76 15.32 20.60 -7.19
N GLY A 77 15.01 20.12 -5.99
CA GLY A 77 13.65 20.12 -5.44
C GLY A 77 13.40 21.27 -4.46
N THR A 78 12.33 21.15 -3.67
CA THR A 78 11.87 22.17 -2.70
C THR A 78 11.90 21.69 -1.26
N ASP A 79 12.35 20.46 -1.02
CA ASP A 79 12.37 19.81 0.30
C ASP A 79 10.96 19.75 0.96
N THR A 80 9.92 19.54 0.15
CA THR A 80 8.51 19.46 0.60
C THR A 80 7.92 18.04 0.55
N GLY A 81 8.76 17.04 0.28
CA GLY A 81 8.37 15.65 0.08
C GLY A 81 8.36 14.80 1.35
N MET A 82 8.12 13.51 1.17
CA MET A 82 8.02 12.48 2.21
C MET A 82 6.92 12.74 3.26
N SER A 83 5.76 13.22 2.79
CA SER A 83 4.55 13.45 3.60
C SER A 83 3.34 12.66 3.13
#